data_AF-A0A820IIY9-F1
#
_entry.id   AF-A0A820IIY9-F1
#
_cell.length_a   1.000
_cell.length_b   1.000
_cell.length_c   1.000
_cell.angle_alpha   90.00
_cell.angle_beta   90.00
_cell.angle_gamma   90.00
#
_symmetry.space_group_name_H-M   'P 1'
#
loop_
_entity.id
_entity.type
_entity.pdbx_description
1 polymer ?
#
loop_
_entity_poly.entity_id
_entity_poly.type
_entity_poly.pdbx_seq_one_letter_code
_entity_poly.pdbx_strand_id
1 'polypeptide(L)'
;MKPEDRKITVFDVTPVVFEQLYRDHAETLSCPCSTITVPFKNFVFNIITHHPVCESIFISKEWIEALHLENASRYGTDDFRTTAS
;
A
#
# COMPACT_ATOMS: atom_id res chain seq x y z
N MET A 1 -9.79 14.16 50.17
CA MET A 1 -8.55 14.32 49.39
C MET A 1 -8.89 13.93 47.96
N LYS A 2 -8.93 14.87 47.01
CA LYS A 2 -9.23 14.56 45.61
C LYS A 2 -7.94 14.02 44.97
N PRO A 3 -7.96 12.90 44.24
CA PRO A 3 -6.79 12.46 43.48
C PRO A 3 -6.45 13.56 42.46
N GLU A 4 -5.19 13.95 42.38
CA GLU A 4 -4.70 14.86 41.35
C GLU A 4 -4.35 14.06 40.10
N ASP A 5 -5.04 14.36 39.00
CA ASP A 5 -4.75 13.76 37.72
C ASP A 5 -3.42 14.28 37.18
N ARG A 6 -2.44 13.39 37.02
CA ARG A 6 -1.12 13.72 36.48
C ARG A 6 -1.09 13.45 34.98
N LYS A 7 -0.98 14.52 34.19
CA LYS A 7 -0.80 14.41 32.73
C LYS A 7 0.66 14.15 32.38
N ILE A 8 0.93 13.07 31.64
CA ILE A 8 2.27 12.71 31.15
C ILE A 8 2.26 12.82 29.62
N THR A 9 3.32 13.38 29.04
CA THR A 9 3.49 13.50 27.58
C THR A 9 4.73 12.72 27.17
N VAL A 10 4.58 11.86 26.17
CA VAL A 10 5.66 11.01 25.63
C VAL A 10 5.88 11.41 24.17
N PHE A 11 7.12 11.68 23.80
CA PHE A 11 7.52 12.05 22.44
C PHE A 11 8.18 10.85 21.74
N ASP A 12 8.18 10.86 20.40
CA ASP A 12 8.83 9.85 19.54
C ASP A 12 8.46 8.40 19.89
N VAL A 13 7.15 8.17 20.05
CA VAL A 13 6.60 6.87 20.45
C VAL A 13 6.79 5.84 19.32
N THR A 14 7.49 4.75 19.62
CA THR A 14 7.59 3.60 18.71
C THR A 14 6.30 2.78 18.73
N PRO A 15 5.99 1.98 17.69
CA PRO A 15 4.78 1.15 17.66
C PRO A 15 4.64 0.25 18.90
N VAL A 16 5.74 -0.35 19.36
CA VAL A 16 5.73 -1.24 20.54
C VAL A 16 5.37 -0.48 21.82
N VAL A 17 5.92 0.73 22.00
CA VAL A 17 5.63 1.57 23.16
C VAL A 17 4.18 2.08 23.10
N PHE A 18 3.69 2.40 21.91
CA PHE A 18 2.29 2.78 21.71
C PHE A 18 1.34 1.65 22.13
N GLU A 19 1.59 0.42 21.67
CA GLU A 19 0.76 -0.75 22.03
C GLU A 19 0.75 -1.00 23.54
N GLN A 20 1.89 -0.81 24.22
CA GLN A 20 1.96 -0.93 25.68
C GLN A 20 1.12 0.14 26.37
N LEU A 21 1.27 1.41 25.98
CA LEU A 21 0.51 2.53 26.54
C LEU A 21 -0.99 2.40 26.26
N TYR A 22 -1.35 1.92 25.08
CA TYR A 22 -2.74 1.68 24.71
C TYR A 22 -3.35 0.58 25.59
N ARG A 23 -2.66 -0.56 25.74
CA ARG A 23 -3.14 -1.65 26.62
C ARG A 23 -3.32 -1.20 28.08
N ASP A 24 -2.40 -0.39 28.59
CA ASP A 24 -2.36 -0.06 30.02
C ASP A 24 -3.18 1.20 30.37
N HIS A 25 -3.43 2.10 29.39
CA HIS A 25 -4.06 3.40 29.61
C HIS A 25 -5.08 3.81 28.53
N ALA A 26 -5.67 2.87 27.77
CA ALA A 26 -6.58 3.14 26.64
C ALA A 26 -7.60 4.26 26.86
N GLU A 27 -8.28 4.26 28.02
CA GLU A 27 -9.38 5.19 28.33
C GLU A 27 -8.92 6.65 28.52
N THR A 28 -7.64 6.86 28.82
CA THR A 28 -7.06 8.18 29.13
C THR A 28 -5.96 8.59 28.16
N LEU A 29 -5.55 7.68 27.26
CA LEU A 29 -4.53 7.93 26.26
C LEU A 29 -5.07 8.88 25.18
N SER A 30 -4.43 10.03 25.03
CA SER A 30 -4.73 10.99 23.97
C SER A 30 -3.52 11.12 23.06
N CYS A 31 -3.67 10.75 21.79
CA CYS A 31 -2.66 10.95 20.76
C CYS A 31 -3.02 12.16 19.91
N PRO A 32 -2.46 13.34 20.22
CA PRO A 32 -2.58 14.47 19.32
C PRO A 32 -1.78 14.15 18.05
N CYS A 33 -2.45 14.06 16.90
CA CYS A 33 -1.77 13.96 15.61
C CYS A 33 -0.94 15.23 15.40
N SER A 34 0.38 15.13 15.54
CA SER A 34 1.30 16.24 15.27
C SER A 34 1.64 16.39 13.79
N THR A 35 1.35 15.36 12.97
CA THR A 35 1.62 15.36 11.53
C THR A 35 0.38 14.90 10.78
N ILE A 36 -0.23 15.82 10.02
CA ILE A 36 -1.40 15.53 9.16
C ILE A 36 -1.03 14.57 8.02
N THR A 37 0.26 14.50 7.66
CA THR A 37 0.77 13.58 6.63
C THR A 37 2.13 13.04 7.06
N VAL A 38 2.30 11.73 6.98
CA VAL A 38 3.63 11.12 7.00
C VAL A 38 4.27 11.45 5.65
N PRO A 39 5.48 12.05 5.60
CA PRO A 39 6.19 12.22 4.34
C PRO A 39 6.30 10.85 3.67
N PHE A 40 5.86 10.74 2.41
CA PHE A 40 6.02 9.51 1.65
C PHE A 40 7.50 9.10 1.70
N LYS A 41 7.83 8.05 2.46
CA LYS A 41 9.06 7.32 2.20
C LYS A 41 8.89 6.71 0.82
N ASN A 42 9.95 6.69 0.01
CA ASN A 42 9.91 6.03 -1.29
C ASN A 42 9.57 4.55 -1.08
N PHE A 43 8.30 4.19 -1.23
CA PHE A 43 7.82 2.82 -1.03
C PHE A 43 8.30 1.91 -2.17
N VAL A 44 8.55 2.48 -3.34
CA VAL A 44 9.01 1.76 -4.54
C VAL A 44 10.05 2.60 -5.27
N PHE A 45 11.19 2.00 -5.59
CA PHE A 45 12.19 2.55 -6.49
C PHE A 45 12.11 1.78 -7.81
N ASN A 46 11.56 2.40 -8.85
CA ASN A 46 11.43 1.78 -10.17
C ASN A 46 12.52 2.34 -11.10
N ILE A 47 13.39 1.47 -11.61
CA ILE A 47 14.28 1.80 -12.72
C ILE A 47 13.53 1.45 -14.01
N ILE A 48 13.11 2.47 -14.76
CA ILE A 48 12.45 2.25 -16.05
C ILE A 48 13.53 1.94 -17.09
N THR A 49 13.60 0.69 -17.54
CA THR A 49 14.40 0.30 -18.70
C THR A 49 13.46 0.09 -19.88
N HIS A 50 13.64 0.87 -20.95
CA HIS A 50 12.90 0.66 -22.19
C HIS A 50 13.48 -0.56 -22.92
N HIS A 51 12.77 -1.69 -22.86
CA HIS A 51 13.05 -2.80 -23.76
C HIS A 51 12.53 -2.44 -25.15
N PRO A 52 13.31 -2.64 -26.23
CA PRO A 52 12.80 -2.47 -27.58
C PRO A 52 11.53 -3.30 -27.77
N VAL A 53 10.50 -2.73 -28.41
CA VAL A 53 9.27 -3.46 -28.75
C VAL A 53 9.60 -4.74 -29.53
N CYS A 54 10.66 -4.69 -30.33
CA CYS A 54 11.19 -5.80 -31.11
C CYS A 54 11.82 -6.95 -30.29
N GLU A 55 11.93 -6.79 -28.97
CA GLU A 55 12.43 -7.82 -28.05
C GLU A 55 11.34 -8.23 -27.03
N SER A 56 10.15 -7.65 -27.15
CA SER A 56 9.02 -7.99 -26.29
C SER A 56 8.48 -9.37 -26.63
N ILE A 57 8.17 -10.18 -25.62
CA ILE A 57 7.48 -11.47 -25.82
C ILE A 57 6.15 -11.29 -26.57
N PHE A 58 5.51 -10.12 -26.47
CA PHE A 58 4.23 -9.83 -27.12
C PHE A 58 4.32 -9.73 -28.64
N ILE A 59 5.53 -9.62 -29.21
CA ILE A 59 5.74 -9.69 -30.66
C ILE A 59 6.14 -11.08 -31.16
N SER A 60 6.24 -12.07 -30.26
CA SER A 60 6.50 -13.45 -30.65
C SER A 60 5.31 -14.01 -31.44
N LYS A 61 5.59 -14.99 -32.32
CA LYS A 61 4.57 -15.60 -33.17
C LYS A 61 3.47 -16.25 -32.33
N GLU A 62 3.85 -16.89 -31.23
CA GLU A 62 2.96 -17.55 -30.30
C GLU A 62 1.96 -16.57 -29.68
N TRP A 63 2.44 -15.40 -29.25
CA TRP A 63 1.58 -14.35 -28.69
C TRP A 63 0.67 -13.72 -29.75
N ILE A 64 1.18 -13.49 -30.96
CA ILE A 64 0.39 -12.97 -32.08
C ILE A 64 -0.73 -13.95 -32.44
N GLU A 65 -0.43 -15.25 -32.53
CA GLU A 65 -1.41 -16.29 -32.83
C GLU A 65 -2.45 -16.43 -31.71
N ALA A 66 -2.03 -16.36 -30.44
CA ALA A 66 -2.94 -16.39 -29.30
C ALA A 66 -3.96 -15.23 -29.31
N LEU A 67 -3.54 -14.04 -29.77
CA LEU A 67 -4.44 -12.88 -29.92
C LEU A 67 -5.42 -13.01 -31.10
N HIS A 68 -5.13 -13.86 -32.08
CA HIS A 68 -6.01 -14.13 -33.23
C HIS A 68 -6.96 -15.32 -33.00
N LEU A 69 -6.93 -15.95 -31.82
CA LEU A 69 -7.90 -17.00 -31.47
C LEU A 69 -9.31 -16.40 -31.35
N GLU A 70 -10.32 -17.14 -31.80
CA GLU A 70 -11.70 -16.75 -31.57
C GLU A 70 -11.97 -16.61 -30.07
N ASN A 71 -12.60 -15.50 -29.67
CA ASN A 71 -12.83 -15.13 -28.28
C ASN A 71 -11.56 -14.84 -27.46
N ALA A 72 -10.42 -14.50 -28.07
CA ALA A 72 -9.21 -14.09 -27.33
C ALA A 72 -9.44 -12.87 -26.39
N SER A 73 -10.43 -12.04 -26.71
CA SER A 73 -10.87 -10.89 -25.89
C SER A 73 -11.95 -11.25 -24.85
N ARG A 74 -12.38 -12.53 -24.80
CA ARG A 74 -13.40 -12.99 -23.86
C ARG A 74 -12.72 -13.36 -22.55
N TYR A 75 -12.73 -12.41 -21.63
CA TYR A 75 -12.18 -12.58 -20.31
C TYR A 75 -13.29 -12.89 -19.29
N GLY A 76 -12.95 -13.69 -18.27
CA GLY A 76 -13.86 -13.95 -17.16
C GLY A 76 -14.09 -12.69 -16.33
N THR A 77 -15.11 -12.70 -15.47
CA THR A 77 -15.38 -11.59 -14.53
C THR A 77 -14.24 -11.35 -13.55
N ASP A 78 -13.39 -12.36 -13.33
CA ASP A 78 -12.26 -12.30 -12.40
C ASP A 78 -10.96 -11.84 -13.07
N ASP A 79 -10.97 -11.61 -14.39
CA ASP A 79 -9.82 -11.08 -15.11
C ASP A 79 -9.74 -9.56 -14.91
N PHE A 80 -8.58 -9.05 -14.50
CA PHE A 80 -8.39 -7.63 -14.24
C PHE A 80 -8.64 -6.76 -15.48
N ARG A 81 -8.48 -7.31 -16.70
CA ARG A 81 -8.78 -6.61 -17.96
C ARG A 81 -10.27 -6.35 -18.14
N THR A 82 -11.13 -7.12 -17.48
CA THR A 82 -12.58 -6.90 -17.44
C THR A 82 -12.96 -5.79 -16.47
N THR A 83 -12.20 -5.60 -15.39
CA THR A 83 -12.50 -4.62 -14.33
C THR A 83 -11.80 -3.26 -14.50
N ALA A 84 -10.78 -3.20 -15.36
CA ALA A 84 -9.99 -2.00 -15.61
C ALA A 84 -10.55 -1.11 -16.75
N SER A 85 -11.68 -1.50 -17.36
CA SER A 85 -12.41 -0.73 -18.37
C SER A 85 -13.48 0.18 -17.78
#